data_AF-A0A8C4Q3K1-F1
#
_entry.id   AF-A0A8C4Q3K1-F1
#
_cell.length_a   1.000
_cell.length_b   1.000
_cell.length_c   1.000
_cell.angle_alpha   90.00
_cell.angle_beta   90.00
_cell.angle_gamma   90.00
#
_symmetry.space_group_name_H-M   'P 1'
#
loop_
_entity.id
_entity.type
_entity.pdbx_description
1 polymer ?
#
loop_
_entity_poly.entity_id
_entity_poly.type
_entity_poly.pdbx_seq_one_letter_code
_entity_poly.pdbx_strand_id
1 'polypeptide(L)'
;MLSKLHHSCSRLGRALIRPLSTLSEKSQQATNHPLTQEQIFERERIYGAHNYHPLPVALTTGQGIFVWDVQGKKYLDFLSAYSSVNQGHCHPKLVQALQKQAGRLTLTSRAFYNDVLGEYAEYITRLLGYDKVLPMNTGVEGGETACKLARKWAYKVKGIPKYKAKIIFAEGNFWGRTLSAISTSTDPTTYDGFGPFMPGFQVIPFNDIAALEVLFIADEVQTGLCRTGRMMACDHEDVRPDILILGKALSGGMYPVSAILCNDSVMLAIQPGEHGSTYGGNPLACRIAIAALEVLLEEKLAENAERMGAIFREELAKVPSDLIVTIRGKGLLNAIVIRETTGVLLLPEYPVPASTYKAAWIQRH
;
A
#
# COMPACT_ATOMS: atom_id res chain seq x y z
N MET A 1 22.88 36.44 29.70
CA MET A 1 21.85 35.40 29.93
C MET A 1 22.22 34.07 29.26
N LEU A 2 23.50 33.64 29.34
CA LEU A 2 24.03 32.41 28.73
C LEU A 2 25.20 31.84 29.58
N SER A 3 25.06 31.84 30.91
CA SER A 3 26.09 31.31 31.82
C SER A 3 25.54 30.51 33.02
N LYS A 4 24.25 30.12 33.01
CA LYS A 4 23.59 29.38 34.10
C LYS A 4 23.01 28.02 33.70
N LEU A 5 23.65 27.31 32.77
CA LEU A 5 23.21 25.97 32.33
C LEU A 5 24.30 24.88 32.39
N HIS A 6 25.39 25.10 33.14
CA HIS A 6 26.50 24.13 33.23
C HIS A 6 26.56 23.32 34.53
N HIS A 7 25.58 23.43 35.43
CA HIS A 7 25.61 22.72 36.73
C HIS A 7 24.29 22.02 37.08
N SER A 8 23.78 21.14 36.20
CA SER A 8 22.79 20.13 36.60
C SER A 8 22.77 18.91 35.68
N CYS A 9 23.91 18.26 35.46
CA CYS A 9 23.96 17.00 34.72
C CYS A 9 25.08 16.05 35.20
N SER A 10 25.19 15.86 36.51
CA SER A 10 26.15 14.90 37.09
C SER A 10 25.54 13.91 38.10
N ARG A 11 24.20 13.80 38.15
CA ARG A 11 23.50 12.83 39.00
C ARG A 11 22.23 12.29 38.34
N LEU A 12 22.38 11.59 37.23
CA LEU A 12 21.39 10.62 36.75
C LEU A 12 22.16 9.36 36.40
N GLY A 13 21.70 8.25 36.97
CA GLY A 13 22.51 7.10 37.30
C GLY A 13 23.13 6.38 36.11
N ARG A 14 24.16 5.60 36.43
CA ARG A 14 24.69 4.50 35.62
C ARG A 14 23.52 3.75 34.97
N ALA A 15 23.25 4.04 33.70
CA ALA A 15 22.43 3.19 32.88
C ALA A 15 23.14 1.83 32.86
N LEU A 16 22.43 0.80 33.33
CA LEU A 16 22.82 -0.59 33.21
C LEU A 16 23.06 -0.89 31.72
N ILE A 17 24.32 -0.80 31.29
CA ILE A 17 24.77 -1.43 30.06
C ILE A 17 24.64 -2.93 30.34
N ARG A 18 23.51 -3.52 29.92
CA ARG A 18 23.34 -4.97 29.94
C ARG A 18 24.45 -5.55 29.04
N PRO A 19 25.30 -6.46 29.55
CA PRO A 19 26.29 -7.11 28.71
C PRO A 19 25.56 -7.89 27.60
N LEU A 20 25.91 -7.62 26.34
CA LEU A 20 25.40 -8.35 25.16
C LEU A 20 25.59 -9.87 25.28
N SER A 21 26.55 -10.33 26.08
CA SER A 21 26.80 -11.75 26.35
C SER A 21 25.62 -12.47 26.98
N THR A 22 24.75 -11.78 27.75
CA THR A 22 23.59 -12.40 28.41
C THR A 22 22.40 -12.67 27.48
N LEU A 23 22.37 -12.08 26.28
CA LEU A 23 21.36 -12.38 25.25
C LEU A 23 21.72 -13.64 24.46
N SER A 24 23.01 -13.97 24.38
CA SER A 24 23.51 -15.13 23.64
C SER A 24 23.14 -16.46 24.31
N GLU A 25 23.32 -16.56 25.63
CA GLU A 25 23.20 -17.85 26.34
C GLU A 25 21.74 -18.31 26.54
N LYS A 26 20.78 -17.39 26.68
CA LYS A 26 19.35 -17.75 26.73
C LYS A 26 18.74 -18.04 25.35
N SER A 27 19.42 -17.69 24.26
CA SER A 27 18.94 -17.94 22.90
C SER A 27 19.25 -19.36 22.39
N GLN A 28 20.12 -20.10 23.08
CA GLN A 28 20.58 -21.43 22.65
C GLN A 28 19.77 -22.62 23.19
N GLN A 29 18.73 -22.36 24.00
CA GLN A 29 17.69 -23.35 24.33
C GLN A 29 16.38 -23.01 23.58
N ALA A 30 16.47 -22.81 22.27
CA ALA A 30 15.28 -22.83 21.42
C ALA A 30 14.86 -24.28 21.24
N THR A 31 13.80 -24.69 21.94
CA THR A 31 13.14 -25.98 21.74
C THR A 31 12.83 -26.16 20.24
N ASN A 32 13.20 -27.31 19.66
CA ASN A 32 12.96 -27.71 18.26
C ASN A 32 11.47 -27.80 17.85
N HIS A 33 10.55 -27.21 18.61
CA HIS A 33 9.12 -27.20 18.34
C HIS A 33 8.70 -25.83 17.78
N PRO A 34 7.89 -25.80 16.70
CA PRO A 34 7.25 -24.59 16.23
C PRO A 34 6.45 -23.91 17.36
N LEU A 35 6.42 -22.58 17.36
CA LEU A 35 5.64 -21.81 18.34
C LEU A 35 4.13 -22.05 18.15
N THR A 36 3.37 -22.02 19.24
CA THR A 36 1.91 -21.98 19.17
C THR A 36 1.42 -20.60 18.71
N GLN A 37 0.15 -20.50 18.30
CA GLN A 37 -0.45 -19.22 17.88
C GLN A 37 -0.44 -18.19 19.02
N GLU A 38 -0.77 -18.63 20.24
CA GLU A 38 -0.80 -17.79 21.44
C GLU A 38 0.58 -17.23 21.76
N GLN A 39 1.64 -18.05 21.62
CA GLN A 39 3.02 -17.62 21.81
C GLN A 39 3.44 -16.58 20.76
N ILE A 40 2.93 -16.67 19.52
CA ILE A 40 3.20 -15.70 18.46
C ILE A 40 2.47 -14.38 18.75
N PHE A 41 1.19 -14.44 19.08
CA PHE A 41 0.39 -13.25 19.43
C PHE A 41 0.97 -12.52 20.65
N GLU A 42 1.35 -13.27 21.69
CA GLU A 42 1.94 -12.69 22.91
C GLU A 42 3.28 -12.03 22.63
N ARG A 43 4.10 -12.64 21.75
CA ARG A 43 5.37 -12.03 21.33
C ARG A 43 5.15 -10.70 20.62
N GLU A 44 4.20 -10.64 19.68
CA GLU A 44 3.84 -9.37 19.02
C GLU A 44 3.25 -8.36 20.00
N ARG A 45 2.42 -8.80 20.95
CA ARG A 45 1.86 -7.93 22.00
C ARG A 45 2.95 -7.34 22.90
N ILE A 46 4.00 -8.09 23.24
CA ILE A 46 5.07 -7.58 24.11
C ILE A 46 6.00 -6.64 23.35
N TYR A 47 6.37 -6.98 22.11
CA TYR A 47 7.49 -6.33 21.40
C TYR A 47 7.06 -5.43 20.23
N GLY A 48 5.84 -5.58 19.71
CA GLY A 48 5.29 -4.79 18.62
C GLY A 48 4.53 -3.56 19.09
N ALA A 49 4.42 -2.55 18.22
CA ALA A 49 3.53 -1.41 18.44
C ALA A 49 2.06 -1.86 18.26
N HIS A 50 1.16 -1.36 19.10
CA HIS A 50 -0.26 -1.76 19.10
C HIS A 50 -1.09 -0.86 18.18
N ASN A 51 -0.64 -0.70 16.93
CA ASN A 51 -1.28 0.17 15.93
C ASN A 51 -2.16 -0.61 14.93
N TYR A 52 -2.35 -1.92 15.14
CA TYR A 52 -3.25 -2.78 14.39
C TYR A 52 -4.07 -3.65 15.34
N HIS A 53 -5.20 -4.16 14.84
CA HIS A 53 -6.01 -5.18 15.50
C HIS A 53 -6.18 -6.39 14.55
N PRO A 54 -5.17 -7.27 14.46
CA PRO A 54 -5.20 -8.41 13.53
C PRO A 54 -6.29 -9.42 13.89
N LEU A 55 -6.80 -10.15 12.90
CA LEU A 55 -7.56 -11.37 13.16
C LEU A 55 -6.65 -12.38 13.89
N PRO A 56 -7.16 -13.15 14.87
CA PRO A 56 -6.35 -14.05 15.69
C PRO A 56 -5.97 -15.32 14.91
N VAL A 57 -5.10 -15.19 13.90
CA VAL A 57 -4.56 -16.27 13.09
C VAL A 57 -3.09 -16.00 12.77
N ALA A 58 -2.21 -16.95 13.12
CA ALA A 58 -0.78 -16.86 12.81
C ALA A 58 -0.46 -17.64 11.52
N LEU A 59 -0.41 -16.94 10.39
CA LEU A 59 -0.08 -17.52 9.07
C LEU A 59 1.44 -17.80 8.94
N THR A 60 1.79 -18.94 8.32
CA THR A 60 3.19 -19.36 8.12
C THR A 60 3.56 -19.71 6.67
N THR A 61 2.59 -20.10 5.84
CA THR A 61 2.84 -20.51 4.46
C THR A 61 1.75 -19.94 3.55
N GLY A 62 2.12 -19.51 2.35
CA GLY A 62 1.18 -19.08 1.30
C GLY A 62 1.54 -19.71 -0.04
N GLN A 63 0.53 -20.11 -0.81
CA GLN A 63 0.69 -20.62 -2.17
C GLN A 63 -0.57 -20.33 -3.01
N GLY A 64 -0.40 -19.54 -4.07
CA GLY A 64 -1.51 -19.14 -4.93
C GLY A 64 -2.59 -18.42 -4.11
N ILE A 65 -3.81 -18.95 -4.11
CA ILE A 65 -4.94 -18.38 -3.38
C ILE A 65 -5.02 -18.84 -1.91
N PHE A 66 -4.16 -19.77 -1.47
CA PHE A 66 -4.25 -20.39 -0.15
C PHE A 66 -3.14 -19.91 0.79
N VAL A 67 -3.49 -19.89 2.08
CA VAL A 67 -2.54 -19.70 3.19
C VAL A 67 -2.77 -20.76 4.27
N TRP A 68 -1.74 -21.06 5.05
CA TRP A 68 -1.78 -22.01 6.15
C TRP A 68 -1.30 -21.34 7.44
N ASP A 69 -1.98 -21.63 8.55
CA ASP A 69 -1.50 -21.23 9.88
C ASP A 69 -0.41 -22.17 10.42
N VAL A 70 0.20 -21.80 11.55
CA VAL A 70 1.24 -22.60 12.22
C VAL A 70 0.74 -23.96 12.75
N GLN A 71 -0.57 -24.19 12.80
CA GLN A 71 -1.17 -25.48 13.15
C GLN A 71 -1.48 -26.32 11.89
N GLY A 72 -1.20 -25.80 10.69
CA GLY A 72 -1.43 -26.47 9.42
C GLY A 72 -2.86 -26.31 8.88
N LYS A 73 -3.71 -25.49 9.50
CA LYS A 73 -5.06 -25.23 8.98
C LYS A 73 -4.96 -24.37 7.71
N LYS A 74 -5.62 -24.82 6.65
CA LYS A 74 -5.65 -24.19 5.32
C LYS A 74 -6.81 -23.21 5.21
N TYR A 75 -6.54 -22.04 4.62
CA TYR A 75 -7.50 -20.97 4.38
C TYR A 75 -7.41 -20.48 2.94
N LEU A 76 -8.55 -20.05 2.39
CA LEU A 76 -8.60 -19.26 1.17
C LEU A 76 -8.42 -17.78 1.54
N ASP A 77 -7.41 -17.11 1.00
CA ASP A 77 -7.13 -15.70 1.32
C ASP A 77 -7.96 -14.75 0.46
N PHE A 78 -9.05 -14.24 1.05
CA PHE A 78 -9.93 -13.23 0.44
C PHE A 78 -9.48 -11.78 0.65
N LEU A 79 -8.39 -11.53 1.39
CA LEU A 79 -7.85 -10.19 1.60
C LEU A 79 -6.76 -9.87 0.57
N SER A 80 -5.92 -10.86 0.23
CA SER A 80 -4.78 -10.72 -0.68
C SER A 80 -3.87 -9.54 -0.30
N ALA A 81 -3.66 -9.34 1.00
CA ALA A 81 -2.98 -8.17 1.58
C ALA A 81 -3.45 -6.83 0.96
N TYR A 82 -4.76 -6.61 0.97
CA TYR A 82 -5.41 -5.41 0.42
C TYR A 82 -5.16 -5.18 -1.08
N SER A 83 -5.23 -6.25 -1.88
CA SER A 83 -4.91 -6.29 -3.33
C SER A 83 -3.42 -6.09 -3.66
N SER A 84 -2.53 -6.58 -2.80
CA SER A 84 -1.08 -6.64 -3.10
C SER A 84 -0.67 -7.96 -3.73
N VAL A 85 -1.44 -9.03 -3.52
CA VAL A 85 -1.10 -10.39 -3.95
C VAL A 85 -2.00 -10.81 -5.11
N ASN A 86 -2.08 -10.00 -6.17
CA ASN A 86 -2.95 -10.28 -7.33
C ASN A 86 -2.50 -11.56 -8.08
N GLN A 87 -1.20 -11.79 -8.15
CA GLN A 87 -0.55 -12.95 -8.79
C GLN A 87 -0.61 -14.22 -7.93
N GLY A 88 -1.13 -14.14 -6.71
CA GLY A 88 -1.11 -15.25 -5.74
C GLY A 88 0.18 -15.33 -4.92
N HIS A 89 0.06 -15.92 -3.72
CA HIS A 89 1.14 -16.07 -2.77
C HIS A 89 2.27 -16.91 -3.35
N CYS A 90 3.51 -16.43 -3.16
CA CYS A 90 4.74 -17.15 -3.55
C CYS A 90 4.75 -17.61 -5.02
N HIS A 91 4.24 -16.79 -5.93
CA HIS A 91 4.20 -17.09 -7.35
C HIS A 91 5.60 -17.52 -7.87
N PRO A 92 5.77 -18.71 -8.48
CA PRO A 92 7.10 -19.27 -8.80
C PRO A 92 7.97 -18.35 -9.66
N LYS A 93 7.37 -17.69 -10.67
CA LYS A 93 8.09 -16.73 -11.53
C LYS A 93 8.65 -15.53 -10.75
N LEU A 94 7.91 -15.04 -9.74
CA LEU A 94 8.35 -13.90 -8.92
C LEU A 94 9.42 -14.30 -7.91
N VAL A 95 9.26 -15.47 -7.28
CA VAL A 95 10.27 -16.03 -6.37
C VAL A 95 11.59 -16.23 -7.11
N GLN A 96 11.55 -16.79 -8.32
CA GLN A 96 12.75 -16.99 -9.15
C GLN A 96 13.39 -15.66 -9.56
N ALA A 97 12.59 -14.66 -9.98
CA ALA A 97 13.09 -13.33 -10.34
C ALA A 97 13.79 -12.65 -9.16
N LEU A 98 13.19 -12.72 -7.96
CA LEU A 98 13.77 -12.22 -6.72
C LEU A 98 15.09 -12.93 -6.41
N GLN A 99 15.11 -14.26 -6.34
CA GLN A 99 16.30 -15.04 -5.98
C GLN A 99 17.47 -14.77 -6.94
N LYS A 100 17.20 -14.77 -8.25
CA LYS A 100 18.21 -14.54 -9.28
C LYS A 100 18.81 -13.14 -9.18
N GLN A 101 17.97 -12.10 -9.04
CA GLN A 101 18.47 -10.73 -8.96
C GLN A 101 19.16 -10.45 -7.61
N ALA A 102 18.65 -11.01 -6.51
CA ALA A 102 19.25 -10.88 -5.18
C ALA A 102 20.65 -11.51 -5.11
N GLY A 103 20.87 -12.62 -5.81
CA GLY A 103 22.20 -13.25 -5.97
C GLY A 103 23.17 -12.45 -6.84
N ARG A 104 22.74 -11.36 -7.48
CA ARG A 104 23.54 -10.55 -8.41
C ARG A 104 23.80 -9.14 -7.89
N LEU A 105 22.75 -8.35 -7.69
CA LEU A 105 22.84 -6.96 -7.25
C LEU A 105 21.49 -6.46 -6.73
N THR A 106 21.46 -5.90 -5.53
CA THR A 106 20.20 -5.47 -4.89
C THR A 106 20.01 -3.96 -4.86
N LEU A 107 21.06 -3.18 -4.61
CA LEU A 107 20.96 -1.74 -4.40
C LEU A 107 22.22 -1.01 -4.85
N THR A 108 22.04 0.10 -5.58
CA THR A 108 23.12 0.98 -6.03
C THR A 108 22.91 2.43 -5.59
N SER A 109 21.83 2.72 -4.85
CA SER A 109 21.20 4.05 -4.80
C SER A 109 20.84 4.59 -6.20
N ARG A 110 20.44 5.86 -6.27
CA ARG A 110 20.27 6.61 -7.54
C ARG A 110 21.51 7.39 -7.96
N ALA A 111 22.60 7.32 -7.18
CA ALA A 111 23.88 7.95 -7.52
C ALA A 111 24.63 7.21 -8.63
N PHE A 112 24.41 5.90 -8.76
CA PHE A 112 24.96 5.08 -9.82
C PHE A 112 23.84 4.49 -10.67
N TYR A 113 24.09 4.35 -11.97
CA TYR A 113 23.24 3.55 -12.83
C TYR A 113 23.34 2.07 -12.45
N ASN A 114 22.25 1.36 -12.64
CA ASN A 114 22.22 -0.09 -12.70
C ASN A 114 21.58 -0.50 -14.04
N ASP A 115 21.81 -1.74 -14.44
CA ASP A 115 21.40 -2.27 -15.75
C ASP A 115 19.92 -2.69 -15.81
N VAL A 116 19.15 -2.55 -14.72
CA VAL A 116 17.74 -3.01 -14.66
C VAL A 116 16.76 -1.84 -14.66
N LEU A 117 17.09 -0.72 -14.01
CA LEU A 117 16.17 0.40 -13.87
C LEU A 117 15.71 0.97 -15.22
N GLY A 118 16.64 1.09 -16.19
CA GLY A 118 16.30 1.55 -17.55
C GLY A 118 15.36 0.58 -18.27
N GLU A 119 15.61 -0.72 -18.15
CA GLU A 119 14.77 -1.78 -18.73
C GLU A 119 13.36 -1.78 -18.13
N TYR A 120 13.25 -1.67 -16.80
CA TYR A 120 11.95 -1.54 -16.13
C TYR A 120 11.22 -0.28 -16.57
N ALA A 121 11.94 0.85 -16.65
CA ALA A 121 11.36 2.11 -17.07
C ALA A 121 10.80 2.03 -18.49
N GLU A 122 11.54 1.45 -19.44
CA GLU A 122 11.08 1.21 -20.81
C GLU A 122 9.88 0.26 -20.85
N TYR A 123 9.93 -0.85 -20.10
CA TYR A 123 8.87 -1.84 -20.09
C TYR A 123 7.54 -1.26 -19.63
N ILE A 124 7.51 -0.61 -18.45
CA ILE A 124 6.26 -0.12 -17.87
C ILE A 124 5.69 1.09 -18.63
N THR A 125 6.55 1.97 -19.16
CA THR A 125 6.08 3.13 -19.92
C THR A 125 5.49 2.73 -21.26
N ARG A 126 6.07 1.75 -21.96
CA ARG A 126 5.49 1.19 -23.18
C ARG A 126 4.19 0.45 -22.91
N LEU A 127 4.14 -0.34 -21.84
CA LEU A 127 2.97 -1.10 -21.47
C LEU A 127 1.76 -0.20 -21.18
N LEU A 128 1.98 0.92 -20.47
CA LEU A 128 0.91 1.81 -20.02
C LEU A 128 0.78 3.10 -20.83
N GLY A 129 1.62 3.26 -21.86
CA GLY A 129 1.61 4.41 -22.76
C GLY A 129 1.88 5.73 -22.05
N TYR A 130 2.98 5.87 -21.32
CA TYR A 130 3.45 7.14 -20.74
C TYR A 130 4.87 7.45 -21.20
N ASP A 131 5.30 8.71 -21.13
CA ASP A 131 6.69 9.04 -21.50
C ASP A 131 7.70 8.59 -20.43
N LYS A 132 7.34 8.71 -19.14
CA LYS A 132 8.26 8.48 -18.01
C LYS A 132 7.59 7.82 -16.81
N VAL A 133 8.43 7.14 -16.03
CA VAL A 133 8.10 6.59 -14.71
C VAL A 133 9.09 7.08 -13.66
N LEU A 134 8.59 7.39 -12.48
CA LEU A 134 9.38 7.65 -11.28
C LEU A 134 9.08 6.53 -10.26
N PRO A 135 10.00 5.57 -10.07
CA PRO A 135 9.82 4.49 -9.11
C PRO A 135 10.09 4.94 -7.67
N MET A 136 9.22 4.53 -6.77
CA MET A 136 9.29 4.70 -5.32
C MET A 136 9.06 3.33 -4.64
N ASN A 137 8.87 3.28 -3.32
CA ASN A 137 8.78 2.03 -2.57
C ASN A 137 7.34 1.75 -2.11
N THR A 138 6.65 2.76 -1.60
CA THR A 138 5.31 2.58 -1.01
C THR A 138 4.25 3.38 -1.75
N GLY A 139 2.97 2.99 -1.62
CA GLY A 139 1.85 3.74 -2.20
C GLY A 139 1.80 5.19 -1.70
N VAL A 140 2.08 5.42 -0.41
CA VAL A 140 2.08 6.79 0.15
C VAL A 140 3.22 7.65 -0.39
N GLU A 141 4.41 7.09 -0.65
CA GLU A 141 5.45 7.80 -1.39
C GLU A 141 5.00 8.11 -2.83
N GLY A 142 4.20 7.24 -3.42
CA GLY A 142 3.50 7.48 -4.69
C GLY A 142 2.65 8.75 -4.65
N GLY A 143 1.72 8.82 -3.70
CA GLY A 143 0.85 9.99 -3.51
C GLY A 143 1.62 11.27 -3.16
N GLU A 144 2.63 11.21 -2.28
CA GLU A 144 3.47 12.37 -1.94
C GLU A 144 4.22 12.89 -3.17
N THR A 145 4.72 11.97 -4.00
CA THR A 145 5.43 12.30 -5.24
C THR A 145 4.50 12.92 -6.27
N ALA A 146 3.30 12.37 -6.45
CA ALA A 146 2.28 12.92 -7.32
C ALA A 146 1.86 14.34 -6.89
N CYS A 147 1.67 14.57 -5.58
CA CYS A 147 1.39 15.90 -5.04
C CYS A 147 2.52 16.89 -5.30
N LYS A 148 3.78 16.47 -5.13
CA LYS A 148 4.95 17.30 -5.43
C LYS A 148 5.04 17.64 -6.92
N LEU A 149 4.83 16.66 -7.81
CA LEU A 149 4.81 16.83 -9.26
C LEU A 149 3.73 17.83 -9.67
N ALA A 150 2.48 17.60 -9.25
CA ALA A 150 1.35 18.46 -9.58
C ALA A 150 1.54 19.90 -9.11
N ARG A 151 1.98 20.12 -7.86
CA ARG A 151 2.30 21.46 -7.34
C ARG A 151 3.40 22.13 -8.17
N LYS A 152 4.48 21.41 -8.46
CA LYS A 152 5.62 21.97 -9.18
C LYS A 152 5.27 22.33 -10.61
N TRP A 153 4.53 21.46 -11.29
CA TRP A 153 3.96 21.72 -12.60
C TRP A 153 3.02 22.93 -12.57
N ALA A 154 2.14 23.03 -11.56
CA ALA A 154 1.22 24.16 -11.44
C ALA A 154 1.96 25.50 -11.35
N TYR A 155 3.07 25.55 -10.62
CA TYR A 155 3.88 26.77 -10.50
C TYR A 155 4.72 27.06 -11.74
N LYS A 156 5.40 26.05 -12.30
CA LYS A 156 6.38 26.25 -13.39
C LYS A 156 5.74 26.32 -14.77
N VAL A 157 4.65 25.58 -14.98
CA VAL A 157 4.05 25.37 -16.30
C VAL A 157 2.69 26.06 -16.38
N LYS A 158 1.76 25.78 -15.45
CA LYS A 158 0.44 26.44 -15.43
C LYS A 158 0.51 27.92 -15.03
N GLY A 159 1.60 28.36 -14.39
CA GLY A 159 1.79 29.75 -13.97
C GLY A 159 0.99 30.15 -12.72
N ILE A 160 0.52 29.17 -11.93
CA ILE A 160 -0.15 29.47 -10.65
C ILE A 160 0.86 30.17 -9.72
N PRO A 161 0.48 31.26 -9.03
CA PRO A 161 1.38 31.92 -8.09
C PRO A 161 1.91 30.95 -7.03
N LYS A 162 3.17 31.14 -6.65
CA LYS A 162 3.86 30.27 -5.69
C LYS A 162 3.03 30.12 -4.40
N TYR A 163 2.87 28.89 -3.94
CA TYR A 163 2.09 28.53 -2.75
C TYR A 163 0.57 28.79 -2.84
N LYS A 164 0.03 29.08 -4.03
CA LYS A 164 -1.42 29.21 -4.26
C LYS A 164 -2.05 28.00 -4.94
N ALA A 165 -1.27 26.98 -5.30
CA ALA A 165 -1.83 25.75 -5.86
C ALA A 165 -2.63 25.00 -4.80
N LYS A 166 -3.75 24.43 -5.22
CA LYS A 166 -4.62 23.56 -4.43
C LYS A 166 -4.64 22.18 -5.08
N ILE A 167 -4.67 21.13 -4.27
CA ILE A 167 -4.93 19.77 -4.73
C ILE A 167 -6.24 19.31 -4.09
N ILE A 168 -7.12 18.77 -4.93
CA ILE A 168 -8.46 18.35 -4.55
C ILE A 168 -8.45 16.85 -4.30
N PHE A 169 -9.06 16.43 -3.21
CA PHE A 169 -9.28 15.04 -2.83
C PHE A 169 -10.78 14.79 -2.63
N ALA A 170 -11.23 13.57 -2.90
CA ALA A 170 -12.60 13.19 -2.60
C ALA A 170 -12.76 12.81 -1.12
N GLU A 171 -13.94 13.01 -0.55
CA GLU A 171 -14.31 12.49 0.76
C GLU A 171 -14.17 10.96 0.81
N GLY A 172 -13.67 10.44 1.94
CA GLY A 172 -13.40 9.01 2.09
C GLY A 172 -12.14 8.52 1.38
N ASN A 173 -11.29 9.43 0.87
CA ASN A 173 -10.01 9.04 0.29
C ASN A 173 -9.09 8.33 1.31
N PHE A 174 -8.24 7.45 0.78
CA PHE A 174 -7.14 6.85 1.52
C PHE A 174 -5.97 6.64 0.56
N TRP A 175 -4.85 7.31 0.85
CA TRP A 175 -3.62 7.19 0.06
C TRP A 175 -2.36 7.03 0.93
N GLY A 176 -2.53 6.95 2.26
CA GLY A 176 -1.42 6.70 3.18
C GLY A 176 -1.63 7.25 4.59
N ARG A 177 -0.52 7.29 5.35
CA ARG A 177 -0.49 7.73 6.76
C ARG A 177 0.61 8.77 7.05
N THR A 178 1.16 9.43 6.03
CA THR A 178 2.05 10.59 6.24
C THR A 178 1.26 11.81 6.70
N LEU A 179 1.95 12.85 7.18
CA LEU A 179 1.31 14.11 7.55
C LEU A 179 0.49 14.70 6.38
N SER A 180 0.98 14.65 5.14
CA SER A 180 0.20 15.13 4.00
C SER A 180 -1.05 14.29 3.76
N ALA A 181 -0.96 12.96 3.88
CA ALA A 181 -2.10 12.07 3.67
C ALA A 181 -3.21 12.29 4.69
N ILE A 182 -2.85 12.31 5.97
CA ILE A 182 -3.84 12.53 7.04
C ILE A 182 -4.43 13.95 7.01
N SER A 183 -3.73 14.92 6.40
CA SER A 183 -4.25 16.29 6.20
C SER A 183 -5.41 16.37 5.20
N THR A 184 -5.67 15.29 4.48
CA THR A 184 -6.76 15.18 3.49
C THR A 184 -7.79 14.14 3.86
N SER A 185 -7.60 13.45 4.99
CA SER A 185 -8.51 12.41 5.45
C SER A 185 -9.78 13.01 6.06
N THR A 186 -10.90 12.33 5.85
CA THR A 186 -12.17 12.62 6.54
C THR A 186 -12.50 11.59 7.62
N ASP A 187 -11.59 10.66 7.91
CA ASP A 187 -11.71 9.68 9.00
C ASP A 187 -10.96 10.17 10.26
N PRO A 188 -11.67 10.55 11.34
CA PRO A 188 -11.05 11.05 12.57
C PRO A 188 -10.01 10.10 13.16
N THR A 189 -10.19 8.78 13.00
CA THR A 189 -9.27 7.78 13.55
C THR A 189 -7.88 7.81 12.89
N THR A 190 -7.77 8.50 11.74
CA THR A 190 -6.54 8.59 10.97
C THR A 190 -5.76 9.87 11.21
N TYR A 191 -6.40 10.96 11.65
CA TYR A 191 -5.76 12.29 11.75
C TYR A 191 -5.77 12.90 13.16
N ASP A 192 -6.60 12.40 14.09
CA ASP A 192 -6.72 12.97 15.43
C ASP A 192 -5.37 12.96 16.19
N GLY A 193 -5.06 14.06 16.87
CA GLY A 193 -3.81 14.22 17.62
C GLY A 193 -2.52 14.42 16.81
N PHE A 194 -2.57 14.46 15.46
CA PHE A 194 -1.37 14.56 14.61
C PHE A 194 -1.13 15.94 13.96
N GLY A 195 -1.95 16.94 14.29
CA GLY A 195 -1.80 18.30 13.74
C GLY A 195 -0.51 19.02 14.16
N PRO A 196 -0.16 20.15 13.50
CA PRO A 196 -0.95 20.86 12.48
C PRO A 196 -0.88 20.23 11.08
N PHE A 197 -1.94 20.40 10.30
CA PHE A 197 -2.11 19.79 8.99
C PHE A 197 -1.53 20.62 7.83
N MET A 198 -1.17 19.92 6.75
CA MET A 198 -0.59 20.47 5.53
C MET A 198 -1.62 21.35 4.79
N PRO A 199 -1.32 22.64 4.55
CA PRO A 199 -2.23 23.52 3.81
C PRO A 199 -2.20 23.23 2.29
N GLY A 200 -3.14 23.83 1.56
CA GLY A 200 -3.21 23.72 0.09
C GLY A 200 -3.85 22.43 -0.40
N PHE A 201 -4.61 21.75 0.46
CA PHE A 201 -5.50 20.66 0.11
C PHE A 201 -6.96 21.08 0.28
N GLN A 202 -7.84 20.52 -0.54
CA GLN A 202 -9.28 20.68 -0.43
C GLN A 202 -9.96 19.32 -0.55
N VAL A 203 -10.97 19.07 0.27
CA VAL A 203 -11.79 17.87 0.19
C VAL A 203 -13.16 18.24 -0.37
N ILE A 204 -13.60 17.49 -1.38
CA ILE A 204 -14.92 17.64 -2.01
C ILE A 204 -15.70 16.33 -1.90
N PRO A 205 -17.04 16.34 -2.06
CA PRO A 205 -17.81 15.11 -2.17
C PRO A 205 -17.28 14.20 -3.27
N PHE A 206 -17.31 12.89 -3.05
CA PHE A 206 -16.98 11.91 -4.08
C PHE A 206 -18.00 11.96 -5.24
N ASN A 207 -17.54 11.75 -6.48
CA ASN A 207 -18.35 11.77 -7.71
C ASN A 207 -18.93 13.15 -8.09
N ASP A 208 -18.22 14.24 -7.79
CA ASP A 208 -18.57 15.61 -8.21
C ASP A 208 -17.60 16.12 -9.29
N ILE A 209 -17.88 15.79 -10.55
CA ILE A 209 -17.05 16.14 -11.71
C ILE A 209 -17.05 17.65 -11.99
N ALA A 210 -18.15 18.34 -11.65
CA ALA A 210 -18.29 19.79 -11.87
C ALA A 210 -17.30 20.61 -11.03
N ALA A 211 -16.73 20.01 -9.97
CA ALA A 211 -15.73 20.63 -9.11
C ALA A 211 -14.27 20.54 -9.63
N LEU A 212 -14.02 19.94 -10.80
CA LEU A 212 -12.68 19.65 -11.31
C LEU A 212 -12.28 20.52 -12.53
N GLU A 213 -11.27 21.40 -12.38
CA GLU A 213 -10.62 22.17 -13.47
C GLU A 213 -9.07 22.01 -13.46
N VAL A 214 -8.52 20.78 -13.46
CA VAL A 214 -7.07 20.55 -13.27
C VAL A 214 -6.56 19.20 -13.82
N LEU A 215 -5.24 18.98 -13.75
CA LEU A 215 -4.59 17.67 -13.93
C LEU A 215 -5.33 16.58 -13.14
N PHE A 216 -5.62 15.48 -13.81
CA PHE A 216 -6.24 14.32 -13.18
C PHE A 216 -5.17 13.32 -12.71
N ILE A 217 -5.17 13.04 -11.40
CA ILE A 217 -4.30 12.05 -10.76
C ILE A 217 -5.14 10.83 -10.41
N ALA A 218 -4.84 9.68 -11.01
CA ALA A 218 -5.47 8.42 -10.63
C ALA A 218 -4.59 7.66 -9.64
N ASP A 219 -5.12 7.45 -8.43
CA ASP A 219 -4.53 6.52 -7.47
C ASP A 219 -5.04 5.09 -7.75
N GLU A 220 -4.25 4.36 -8.53
CA GLU A 220 -4.53 2.97 -8.94
C GLU A 220 -3.69 1.98 -8.12
N VAL A 221 -3.20 2.39 -6.94
CA VAL A 221 -2.43 1.54 -6.04
C VAL A 221 -3.22 0.30 -5.62
N GLN A 222 -4.54 0.42 -5.41
CA GLN A 222 -5.41 -0.71 -5.03
C GLN A 222 -6.23 -1.26 -6.19
N THR A 223 -6.69 -0.41 -7.10
CA THR A 223 -7.69 -0.72 -8.13
C THR A 223 -7.08 -1.22 -9.43
N GLY A 224 -5.82 -0.86 -9.70
CA GLY A 224 -5.13 -1.19 -10.93
C GLY A 224 -4.61 -2.63 -10.95
N LEU A 225 -3.84 -2.93 -11.98
CA LEU A 225 -3.13 -4.19 -12.17
C LEU A 225 -4.07 -5.40 -12.14
N CYS A 226 -5.05 -5.38 -13.05
CA CYS A 226 -6.02 -6.46 -13.29
C CYS A 226 -7.11 -6.63 -12.22
N ARG A 227 -6.97 -6.02 -11.04
CA ARG A 227 -7.85 -6.27 -9.88
C ARG A 227 -9.34 -6.06 -10.19
N THR A 228 -9.66 -5.03 -10.96
CA THR A 228 -11.04 -4.65 -11.30
C THR A 228 -11.55 -5.24 -12.62
N GLY A 229 -10.82 -6.16 -13.26
CA GLY A 229 -11.22 -6.77 -14.54
C GLY A 229 -10.65 -6.10 -15.80
N ARG A 230 -9.81 -5.07 -15.61
CA ARG A 230 -9.06 -4.33 -16.63
C ARG A 230 -7.63 -4.10 -16.16
N MET A 231 -6.72 -3.72 -17.05
CA MET A 231 -5.33 -3.46 -16.67
C MET A 231 -5.26 -2.32 -15.64
N MET A 232 -5.99 -1.24 -15.88
CA MET A 232 -6.26 -0.17 -14.91
C MET A 232 -7.77 -0.01 -14.73
N ALA A 233 -8.23 0.43 -13.56
CA ALA A 233 -9.66 0.67 -13.34
C ALA A 233 -10.19 1.83 -14.19
N CYS A 234 -9.35 2.83 -14.48
CA CYS A 234 -9.67 3.93 -15.40
C CYS A 234 -10.00 3.46 -16.82
N ASP A 235 -9.52 2.29 -17.23
CA ASP A 235 -9.83 1.70 -18.55
C ASP A 235 -11.31 1.29 -18.67
N HIS A 236 -12.05 1.18 -17.56
CA HIS A 236 -13.52 0.99 -17.62
C HIS A 236 -14.26 2.23 -18.11
N GLU A 237 -13.65 3.41 -17.99
CA GLU A 237 -14.25 4.70 -18.33
C GLU A 237 -13.53 5.37 -19.52
N ASP A 238 -12.63 4.65 -20.20
CA ASP A 238 -11.77 5.16 -21.27
C ASP A 238 -10.98 6.43 -20.89
N VAL A 239 -10.62 6.56 -19.60
CA VAL A 239 -9.87 7.72 -19.07
C VAL A 239 -8.39 7.39 -18.95
N ARG A 240 -7.55 8.23 -19.56
CA ARG A 240 -6.10 8.23 -19.31
C ARG A 240 -5.73 9.36 -18.35
N PRO A 241 -5.26 9.07 -17.13
CA PRO A 241 -4.88 10.11 -16.18
C PRO A 241 -3.61 10.85 -16.59
N ASP A 242 -3.48 12.10 -16.16
CA ASP A 242 -2.26 12.89 -16.38
C ASP A 242 -1.10 12.36 -15.51
N ILE A 243 -1.42 11.90 -14.31
CA ILE A 243 -0.50 11.23 -13.39
C ILE A 243 -1.16 9.94 -12.89
N LEU A 244 -0.53 8.80 -13.17
CA LEU A 244 -0.94 7.49 -12.68
C LEU A 244 -0.05 7.06 -11.51
N ILE A 245 -0.66 6.59 -10.42
CA ILE A 245 0.05 6.04 -9.26
C ILE A 245 -0.23 4.55 -9.15
N LEU A 246 0.83 3.74 -9.08
CA LEU A 246 0.76 2.29 -8.89
C LEU A 246 1.55 1.87 -7.65
N GLY A 247 1.20 0.72 -7.08
CA GLY A 247 1.89 0.11 -5.95
C GLY A 247 1.42 -1.32 -5.74
N LYS A 248 1.52 -1.83 -4.50
CA LYS A 248 0.94 -3.11 -4.07
C LYS A 248 1.24 -4.27 -5.02
N ALA A 249 0.28 -4.65 -5.88
CA ALA A 249 0.39 -5.74 -6.85
C ALA A 249 1.47 -5.52 -7.92
N LEU A 250 2.06 -4.31 -7.99
CA LEU A 250 3.19 -4.01 -8.87
C LEU A 250 4.39 -4.93 -8.62
N SER A 251 4.47 -5.56 -7.44
CA SER A 251 5.50 -6.56 -7.11
C SER A 251 4.92 -7.94 -6.75
N GLY A 252 3.61 -8.13 -6.90
CA GLY A 252 2.88 -9.29 -6.39
C GLY A 252 3.03 -9.53 -4.89
N GLY A 253 3.23 -8.45 -4.12
CA GLY A 253 3.36 -8.51 -2.66
C GLY A 253 4.73 -9.00 -2.18
N MET A 254 5.68 -9.25 -3.09
CA MET A 254 7.00 -9.79 -2.77
C MET A 254 7.99 -8.71 -2.28
N TYR A 255 7.80 -7.47 -2.71
CA TYR A 255 8.72 -6.36 -2.40
C TYR A 255 7.98 -5.01 -2.42
N PRO A 256 8.28 -4.04 -1.54
CA PRO A 256 7.66 -2.72 -1.63
C PRO A 256 8.13 -1.98 -2.89
N VAL A 257 7.23 -1.83 -3.86
CA VAL A 257 7.46 -1.06 -5.09
C VAL A 257 6.23 -0.20 -5.37
N SER A 258 6.45 1.05 -5.73
CA SER A 258 5.44 1.94 -6.31
C SER A 258 5.99 2.67 -7.53
N ALA A 259 5.10 3.18 -8.37
CA ALA A 259 5.47 3.88 -9.59
C ALA A 259 4.53 5.06 -9.82
N ILE A 260 5.10 6.18 -10.23
CA ILE A 260 4.36 7.34 -10.69
C ILE A 260 4.65 7.51 -12.18
N LEU A 261 3.62 7.46 -13.02
CA LEU A 261 3.76 7.61 -14.47
C LEU A 261 3.08 8.90 -14.93
N CYS A 262 3.76 9.67 -15.77
CA CYS A 262 3.19 10.82 -16.45
C CYS A 262 4.02 11.21 -17.69
N ASN A 263 3.46 12.06 -18.54
CA ASN A 263 4.15 12.56 -19.73
C ASN A 263 5.22 13.60 -19.38
N ASP A 264 6.11 13.88 -20.34
CA ASP A 264 7.26 14.76 -20.15
C ASP A 264 6.88 16.17 -19.69
N SER A 265 5.74 16.68 -20.18
CA SER A 265 5.20 17.99 -19.79
C SER A 265 4.97 18.13 -18.28
N VAL A 266 4.74 17.03 -17.56
CA VAL A 266 4.56 16.99 -16.11
C VAL A 266 5.80 16.46 -15.40
N MET A 267 6.35 15.32 -15.84
CA MET A 267 7.45 14.63 -15.14
C MET A 267 8.71 15.51 -15.06
N LEU A 268 9.03 16.22 -16.14
CA LEU A 268 10.23 17.06 -16.22
C LEU A 268 10.10 18.37 -15.42
N ALA A 269 8.98 18.63 -14.74
CA ALA A 269 8.90 19.74 -13.80
C ALA A 269 9.87 19.55 -12.61
N ILE A 270 10.13 18.30 -12.21
CA ILE A 270 11.15 17.91 -11.22
C ILE A 270 12.50 17.74 -11.91
N GLN A 271 13.53 18.35 -11.34
CA GLN A 271 14.90 18.38 -11.82
C GLN A 271 15.84 17.61 -10.87
N PRO A 272 17.06 17.24 -11.32
CA PRO A 272 18.05 16.58 -10.48
C PRO A 272 18.27 17.31 -9.14
N GLY A 273 18.27 16.55 -8.04
CA GLY A 273 18.46 17.06 -6.68
C GLY A 273 17.18 17.50 -5.93
N GLU A 274 16.02 17.58 -6.60
CA GLU A 274 14.79 18.11 -5.98
C GLU A 274 13.84 17.02 -5.42
N HIS A 275 14.08 15.77 -5.80
CA HIS A 275 13.36 14.59 -5.34
C HIS A 275 14.32 13.39 -5.34
N GLY A 276 14.13 12.45 -4.41
CA GLY A 276 14.96 11.26 -4.35
C GLY A 276 14.44 10.23 -3.36
N SER A 277 14.91 9.00 -3.53
CA SER A 277 14.68 7.87 -2.63
C SER A 277 15.89 6.95 -2.72
N THR A 278 16.38 6.46 -1.59
CA THR A 278 17.53 5.54 -1.55
C THR A 278 17.22 4.24 -2.29
N TYR A 279 16.02 3.69 -2.06
CA TYR A 279 15.59 2.39 -2.60
C TYR A 279 14.71 2.52 -3.85
N GLY A 280 14.15 3.70 -4.13
CA GLY A 280 13.30 3.90 -5.30
C GLY A 280 14.04 3.61 -6.60
N GLY A 281 13.60 2.60 -7.34
CA GLY A 281 14.24 2.15 -8.59
C GLY A 281 15.48 1.27 -8.41
N ASN A 282 15.64 0.62 -7.25
CA ASN A 282 16.69 -0.38 -7.07
C ASN A 282 16.50 -1.59 -8.01
N PRO A 283 17.59 -2.26 -8.45
CA PRO A 283 17.51 -3.31 -9.47
C PRO A 283 16.71 -4.54 -9.03
N LEU A 284 16.67 -4.87 -7.73
CA LEU A 284 15.87 -5.97 -7.20
C LEU A 284 14.37 -5.70 -7.37
N ALA A 285 13.90 -4.54 -6.91
CA ALA A 285 12.53 -4.08 -7.08
C ALA A 285 12.13 -4.05 -8.57
N CYS A 286 12.99 -3.52 -9.43
CA CYS A 286 12.72 -3.42 -10.87
C CYS A 286 12.54 -4.80 -11.53
N ARG A 287 13.38 -5.80 -11.22
CA ARG A 287 13.22 -7.17 -11.75
C ARG A 287 11.93 -7.83 -11.27
N ILE A 288 11.61 -7.68 -9.98
CA ILE A 288 10.39 -8.23 -9.41
C ILE A 288 9.17 -7.58 -10.07
N ALA A 289 9.20 -6.26 -10.30
CA ALA A 289 8.10 -5.54 -10.92
C ALA A 289 7.87 -5.93 -12.38
N ILE A 290 8.93 -6.10 -13.18
CA ILE A 290 8.82 -6.63 -14.55
C ILE A 290 8.14 -8.00 -14.52
N ALA A 291 8.67 -8.94 -13.73
CA ALA A 291 8.10 -10.29 -13.64
C ALA A 291 6.64 -10.28 -13.15
N ALA A 292 6.31 -9.40 -12.20
CA ALA A 292 4.96 -9.22 -11.68
C ALA A 292 3.99 -8.75 -12.76
N LEU A 293 4.38 -7.78 -13.59
CA LEU A 293 3.59 -7.29 -14.71
C LEU A 293 3.44 -8.34 -15.81
N GLU A 294 4.51 -9.09 -16.12
CA GLU A 294 4.44 -10.18 -17.10
C GLU A 294 3.43 -11.25 -16.68
N VAL A 295 3.40 -11.67 -15.40
CA VAL A 295 2.40 -12.64 -14.90
C VAL A 295 0.97 -12.15 -15.12
N LEU A 296 0.70 -10.87 -14.86
CA LEU A 296 -0.64 -10.29 -15.08
C LEU A 296 -1.11 -10.51 -16.53
N LEU A 297 -0.21 -10.30 -17.49
CA LEU A 297 -0.49 -10.38 -18.92
C LEU A 297 -0.53 -11.82 -19.44
N GLU A 298 0.50 -12.62 -19.11
CA GLU A 298 0.65 -14.01 -19.56
C GLU A 298 -0.51 -14.88 -19.06
N GLU A 299 -0.96 -14.66 -17.83
CA GLU A 299 -2.04 -15.43 -17.20
C GLU A 299 -3.43 -14.81 -17.39
N LYS A 300 -3.53 -13.72 -18.16
CA LYS A 300 -4.82 -13.07 -18.48
C LYS A 300 -5.63 -12.75 -17.23
N LEU A 301 -4.96 -12.15 -16.24
CA LEU A 301 -5.55 -11.95 -14.92
C LEU A 301 -6.67 -10.90 -14.93
N ALA A 302 -6.67 -9.96 -15.89
CA ALA A 302 -7.78 -9.02 -16.06
C ALA A 302 -9.05 -9.75 -16.48
N GLU A 303 -8.98 -10.60 -17.51
CA GLU A 303 -10.11 -11.38 -18.00
C GLU A 303 -10.61 -12.36 -16.93
N ASN A 304 -9.69 -12.97 -16.19
CA ASN A 304 -10.06 -13.84 -15.08
C ASN A 304 -10.76 -13.08 -13.95
N ALA A 305 -10.25 -11.89 -13.57
CA ALA A 305 -10.86 -11.08 -12.51
C ALA A 305 -12.25 -10.57 -12.90
N GLU A 306 -12.45 -10.19 -14.17
CA GLU A 306 -13.76 -9.79 -14.69
C GLU A 306 -14.75 -10.95 -14.58
N ARG A 307 -14.40 -12.10 -15.17
CA ARG A 307 -15.24 -13.31 -15.20
C ARG A 307 -15.57 -13.81 -13.79
N MET A 308 -14.55 -13.99 -12.94
CA MET A 308 -14.74 -14.52 -11.59
C MET A 308 -15.43 -13.50 -10.67
N GLY A 309 -15.22 -12.22 -10.90
CA GLY A 309 -15.93 -11.15 -10.20
C GLY A 309 -17.43 -11.17 -10.44
N ALA A 310 -17.85 -11.35 -11.69
CA ALA A 310 -19.25 -11.48 -12.05
C ALA A 310 -19.89 -12.70 -11.38
N ILE A 311 -19.26 -13.88 -11.50
CA ILE A 311 -19.73 -15.12 -10.85
C ILE A 311 -19.81 -14.93 -9.33
N PHE A 312 -18.77 -14.36 -8.70
CA PHE A 312 -18.74 -14.18 -7.26
C PHE A 312 -19.90 -13.31 -6.75
N ARG A 313 -20.16 -12.17 -7.41
CA ARG A 313 -21.27 -11.30 -7.02
C ARG A 313 -22.62 -11.95 -7.28
N GLU A 314 -22.78 -12.67 -8.39
CA GLU A 314 -24.03 -13.38 -8.72
C GLU A 314 -24.35 -14.48 -7.69
N GLU A 315 -23.38 -15.33 -7.37
CA GLU A 315 -23.56 -16.42 -6.40
C GLU A 315 -23.78 -15.90 -4.99
N LEU A 316 -23.07 -14.84 -4.60
CA LEU A 316 -23.21 -14.25 -3.28
C LEU A 316 -24.59 -13.58 -3.09
N ALA A 317 -25.17 -13.01 -4.15
CA ALA A 317 -26.52 -12.45 -4.12
C ALA A 317 -27.62 -13.52 -3.92
N LYS A 318 -27.33 -14.80 -4.19
CA LYS A 318 -28.25 -15.92 -3.97
C LYS A 318 -28.27 -16.39 -2.50
N VAL A 319 -27.32 -15.94 -1.67
CA VAL A 319 -27.25 -16.32 -0.26
C VAL A 319 -28.36 -15.61 0.53
N PRO A 320 -29.35 -16.35 1.09
CA PRO A 320 -30.41 -15.72 1.88
C PRO A 320 -29.84 -15.20 3.19
N SER A 321 -29.86 -13.88 3.40
CA SER A 321 -29.37 -13.26 4.63
C SER A 321 -29.99 -11.89 4.87
N ASP A 322 -30.60 -11.71 6.04
CA ASP A 322 -31.13 -10.42 6.48
C ASP A 322 -30.03 -9.45 6.96
N LEU A 323 -28.79 -9.96 7.07
CA LEU A 323 -27.61 -9.18 7.45
C LEU A 323 -26.98 -8.48 6.25
N ILE A 324 -27.11 -9.02 5.04
CA ILE A 324 -26.50 -8.44 3.85
C ILE A 324 -27.36 -7.27 3.37
N VAL A 325 -26.81 -6.05 3.42
CA VAL A 325 -27.48 -4.82 2.95
C VAL A 325 -27.23 -4.61 1.46
N THR A 326 -25.97 -4.73 1.03
CA THR A 326 -25.61 -4.62 -0.39
C THR A 326 -24.31 -5.34 -0.69
N ILE A 327 -24.20 -5.88 -1.89
CA ILE A 327 -22.96 -6.40 -2.48
C ILE A 327 -22.56 -5.43 -3.59
N ARG A 328 -21.29 -5.02 -3.62
CA ARG A 328 -20.77 -4.11 -4.66
C ARG A 328 -19.33 -4.45 -5.03
N GLY A 329 -18.91 -4.06 -6.23
CA GLY A 329 -17.54 -4.24 -6.71
C GLY A 329 -17.40 -4.28 -8.22
N LYS A 330 -16.16 -4.14 -8.71
CA LYS A 330 -15.74 -4.41 -10.09
C LYS A 330 -14.64 -5.48 -10.07
N GLY A 331 -14.64 -6.39 -11.04
CA GLY A 331 -13.74 -7.55 -11.05
C GLY A 331 -13.71 -8.31 -9.71
N LEU A 332 -12.51 -8.64 -9.22
CA LEU A 332 -12.28 -9.30 -7.92
C LEU A 332 -11.96 -8.29 -6.79
N LEU A 333 -12.44 -7.05 -6.90
CA LEU A 333 -12.52 -6.09 -5.80
C LEU A 333 -13.98 -5.95 -5.39
N ASN A 334 -14.38 -6.72 -4.37
CA ASN A 334 -15.77 -6.81 -3.93
C ASN A 334 -15.89 -6.52 -2.43
N ALA A 335 -17.03 -5.98 -2.03
CA ALA A 335 -17.37 -5.72 -0.65
C ALA A 335 -18.83 -6.13 -0.37
N ILE A 336 -19.05 -6.64 0.85
CA ILE A 336 -20.38 -6.88 1.40
C ILE A 336 -20.60 -5.83 2.49
N VAL A 337 -21.66 -5.05 2.37
CA VAL A 337 -22.13 -4.20 3.48
C VAL A 337 -23.07 -5.03 4.33
N ILE A 338 -22.74 -5.16 5.60
CA ILE A 338 -23.60 -5.82 6.57
C ILE A 338 -24.35 -4.78 7.42
N ARG A 339 -25.55 -5.14 7.85
CA ARG A 339 -26.32 -4.35 8.82
C ARG A 339 -25.58 -4.37 10.15
N GLU A 340 -25.42 -3.21 10.77
CA GLU A 340 -24.93 -3.17 12.15
C GLU A 340 -25.93 -3.87 13.06
N THR A 341 -25.48 -4.92 13.74
CA THR A 341 -26.24 -5.57 14.80
C THR A 341 -25.59 -5.22 16.13
N THR A 342 -26.37 -4.79 17.11
CA THR A 342 -25.92 -4.47 18.48
C THR A 342 -25.52 -5.70 19.32
N GLY A 343 -25.22 -6.83 18.67
CA GLY A 343 -24.77 -8.04 19.34
C GLY A 343 -23.30 -7.96 19.68
N VAL A 344 -22.97 -8.20 20.96
CA VAL A 344 -21.61 -8.50 21.39
C VAL A 344 -21.16 -9.74 20.63
N LEU A 345 -20.19 -9.58 19.72
CA LEU A 345 -19.41 -10.72 19.24
C LEU A 345 -18.68 -11.27 20.48
N LEU A 346 -19.24 -12.32 21.08
CA LEU A 346 -18.55 -13.15 22.05
C LEU A 346 -17.44 -13.91 21.31
N LEU A 347 -16.40 -13.20 20.89
CA LEU A 347 -15.10 -13.80 20.74
C LEU A 347 -14.61 -14.09 22.17
N PRO A 348 -14.12 -15.30 22.46
CA PRO A 348 -13.71 -15.67 23.80
C PRO A 348 -12.69 -14.66 24.33
N GLU A 349 -13.07 -14.01 25.43
CA GLU A 349 -12.27 -13.22 26.37
C GLU A 349 -11.25 -12.24 25.79
N TYR A 350 -11.70 -11.27 24.99
CA TYR A 350 -11.06 -9.96 24.97
C TYR A 350 -12.14 -8.88 25.04
N PRO A 351 -12.15 -7.99 26.04
CA PRO A 351 -13.12 -6.90 26.09
C PRO A 351 -12.87 -5.97 24.90
N VAL A 352 -13.68 -6.10 23.85
CA VAL A 352 -13.68 -5.21 22.68
C VAL A 352 -14.63 -4.05 22.99
N PRO A 353 -14.18 -2.78 23.02
CA PRO A 353 -15.09 -1.65 23.05
C PRO A 353 -16.01 -1.70 21.82
N ALA A 354 -17.28 -1.30 21.99
CA ALA A 354 -18.33 -1.39 20.97
C ALA A 354 -18.09 -0.55 19.69
N SER A 355 -16.91 0.05 19.50
CA SER A 355 -16.57 0.93 18.38
C SER A 355 -15.71 0.28 17.28
N THR A 356 -15.34 -1.00 17.40
CA THR A 356 -14.17 -1.55 16.67
C THR A 356 -14.44 -2.35 15.38
N TYR A 357 -15.67 -2.47 14.91
CA TYR A 357 -15.95 -3.11 13.60
C TYR A 357 -16.44 -2.13 12.54
N LYS A 358 -15.64 -1.09 12.26
CA LYS A 358 -15.73 -0.35 10.99
C LYS A 358 -14.84 -1.01 9.93
N ALA A 359 -15.06 -2.29 9.63
CA ALA A 359 -14.51 -2.89 8.42
C ALA A 359 -15.49 -2.73 7.25
N ALA A 360 -15.80 -1.47 6.92
CA ALA A 360 -16.47 -1.12 5.68
C ALA A 360 -15.45 -0.37 4.82
N TRP A 361 -14.69 -1.12 4.00
CA TRP A 361 -13.88 -0.47 2.97
C TRP A 361 -14.82 0.22 1.98
N ILE A 362 -14.77 1.55 2.01
CA ILE A 362 -15.44 2.47 1.12
C ILE A 362 -14.32 3.13 0.28
N GLN A 363 -13.86 2.43 -0.74
CA GLN A 363 -13.75 3.10 -2.04
C GLN A 363 -15.06 2.73 -2.73
N ARG A 364 -16.06 3.63 -2.63
CA ARG A 364 -17.29 3.50 -3.41
C ARG A 364 -16.87 3.64 -4.87
N HIS A 365 -16.98 2.56 -5.63
CA HIS A 365 -17.03 2.59 -7.09
C HIS A 365 -18.44 2.19 -7.45
#